data_AF-F9LVS6-F1
#
_entry.id   AF-F9LVS6-F1
#
_cell.length_a   1.000
_cell.length_b   1.000
_cell.length_c   1.000
_cell.angle_alpha   90.00
_cell.angle_beta   90.00
_cell.angle_gamma   90.00
#
_symmetry.space_group_name_H-M   'P 1'
#
loop_
_entity.id
_entity.type
_entity.pdbx_description
1 polymer ?
#
loop_
_entity_poly.entity_id
_entity_poly.type
_entity_poly.pdbx_seq_one_letter_code
_entity_poly.pdbx_strand_id
1 'polypeptide(L)'
;MKHVLTTVIGIHLFLTMIYSIISPKLQEEWSDKNGLPVHLALSHIETKKYWWKCSVCQGEYLCSIPIRKEVRDSCPYCNDEQPLKGYNTISDIHPELTSYWSNKNIQKIDEITLSEAKNKKYIWLCDCCNLEFNEKLSIVLDKFSNINNRELKKICPYCNKKIPKPEESLGYKKSFLKSEWLENINGDIYNVFANSNDIIEWICRKCHRNYKAKISNRAEDDKCCPYCSNRKLIEGINDLATTHPHLIKEWSSLNDKQLNCLTNKSSYKAWWKCNVCSETYQQVIKDKLTSKKSCPYCRKIKVLKGFNDLATTHPLVIKEWSALNDRESCSVICNSNYRAWWKCSLCKGEYQQTVKKKILMKESCCPYCQNNEVLKGFNDLETTHKHLMNEWDYLNNILLADPTAINEKYQQTVWWICKENSNHRYKLKINEKIKYEKRSLISCSICKGLRRKQEHFVRLKM
;
A
#
# COMPACT_ATOMS: atom_id res chain seq x y z
N MET A 1 -10.21 21.68 -113.84
CA MET A 1 -10.36 21.74 -112.37
C MET A 1 -11.69 21.21 -111.84
N LYS A 2 -12.84 21.37 -112.51
CA LYS A 2 -14.13 20.81 -112.04
C LYS A 2 -14.21 19.27 -112.07
N HIS A 3 -13.58 18.60 -113.05
CA HIS A 3 -13.61 17.13 -113.15
C HIS A 3 -12.79 16.37 -112.10
N VAL A 4 -11.75 16.97 -111.53
CA VAL A 4 -10.96 16.31 -110.46
C VAL A 4 -11.71 16.35 -109.13
N LEU A 5 -12.48 17.43 -108.87
CA LEU A 5 -13.32 17.51 -107.68
C LEU A 5 -14.43 16.46 -107.69
N THR A 6 -15.07 16.19 -108.84
CA THR A 6 -16.19 15.23 -108.93
C THR A 6 -15.74 13.78 -108.71
N THR A 7 -14.55 13.40 -109.19
CA THR A 7 -13.99 12.05 -109.00
C THR A 7 -13.51 11.83 -107.56
N VAL A 8 -12.93 12.84 -106.92
CA VAL A 8 -12.52 12.77 -105.50
C VAL A 8 -13.74 12.71 -104.58
N ILE A 9 -14.79 13.49 -104.86
CA ILE A 9 -16.05 13.43 -104.10
C ILE A 9 -16.77 12.09 -104.31
N GLY A 10 -16.75 11.53 -105.53
CA GLY A 10 -17.32 10.22 -105.84
C GLY A 10 -16.61 9.05 -105.15
N ILE A 11 -15.28 9.04 -105.12
CA ILE A 11 -14.48 8.04 -104.39
C ILE A 11 -14.66 8.19 -102.88
N HIS A 12 -14.72 9.42 -102.38
CA HIS A 12 -14.98 9.70 -100.97
C HIS A 12 -16.37 9.21 -100.54
N LEU A 13 -17.40 9.45 -101.35
CA LEU A 13 -18.76 8.96 -101.11
C LEU A 13 -18.84 7.42 -101.15
N PHE A 14 -18.13 6.79 -102.10
CA PHE A 14 -18.08 5.33 -102.23
C PHE A 14 -17.34 4.64 -101.08
N LEU A 15 -16.21 5.20 -100.62
CA LEU A 15 -15.47 4.71 -99.46
C LEU A 15 -16.25 4.92 -98.15
N THR A 16 -16.96 6.06 -97.99
CA THR A 16 -17.86 6.25 -96.84
C THR A 16 -19.02 5.27 -96.83
N MET A 17 -19.59 4.93 -98.00
CA MET A 17 -20.64 3.91 -98.12
C MET A 17 -20.13 2.50 -97.76
N ILE A 18 -18.94 2.13 -98.25
CA ILE A 18 -18.35 0.82 -97.96
C ILE A 18 -18.00 0.70 -96.47
N TYR A 19 -17.46 1.75 -95.84
CA TYR A 19 -17.18 1.74 -94.40
C TYR A 19 -18.45 1.70 -93.55
N SER A 20 -19.53 2.39 -93.96
CA SER A 20 -20.82 2.35 -93.25
C SER A 20 -21.48 0.97 -93.33
N ILE A 21 -21.22 0.20 -94.40
CA ILE A 21 -21.70 -1.18 -94.56
C ILE A 21 -20.85 -2.18 -93.76
N ILE A 22 -19.54 -1.95 -93.62
CA ILE A 22 -18.61 -2.92 -93.01
C ILE A 22 -18.53 -2.80 -91.48
N SER A 23 -18.74 -1.63 -90.88
CA SER A 23 -18.79 -1.49 -89.40
C SER A 23 -19.53 -0.21 -88.94
N PRO A 24 -20.89 -0.19 -88.98
CA PRO A 24 -21.71 0.96 -88.58
C PRO A 24 -21.35 1.53 -87.20
N LYS A 25 -21.06 0.63 -86.25
CA LYS A 25 -20.72 0.96 -84.86
C LYS A 25 -19.42 1.76 -84.73
N LEU A 26 -18.44 1.56 -85.62
CA LEU A 26 -17.19 2.33 -85.59
C LEU A 26 -17.42 3.77 -86.05
N GLN A 27 -18.35 4.00 -86.97
CA GLN A 27 -18.69 5.35 -87.42
C GLN A 27 -19.52 6.09 -86.38
N GLU A 28 -20.45 5.40 -85.72
CA GLU A 28 -21.30 5.95 -84.65
C GLU A 28 -20.49 6.37 -83.41
N GLU A 29 -19.51 5.56 -83.01
CA GLU A 29 -18.68 5.83 -81.83
C GLU A 29 -17.44 6.69 -82.12
N TRP A 30 -17.25 7.15 -83.36
CA TRP A 30 -16.10 7.98 -83.72
C TRP A 30 -16.27 9.39 -83.14
N SER A 31 -15.30 9.86 -82.35
CA SER A 31 -15.37 11.21 -81.77
C SER A 31 -14.93 12.29 -82.76
N ASP A 32 -15.64 13.42 -82.75
CA ASP A 32 -15.29 14.62 -83.52
C ASP A 32 -13.89 15.17 -83.16
N LYS A 33 -13.36 14.83 -81.98
CA LYS A 33 -12.01 15.21 -81.52
C LYS A 33 -10.88 14.73 -82.43
N ASN A 34 -11.14 13.73 -83.27
CA ASN A 34 -10.12 13.23 -84.20
C ASN A 34 -9.85 14.19 -85.36
N GLY A 35 -10.76 15.12 -85.65
CA GLY A 35 -10.59 16.10 -86.74
C GLY A 35 -10.55 15.50 -88.15
N LEU A 36 -10.89 14.22 -88.29
CA LEU A 36 -10.95 13.49 -89.56
C LEU A 36 -12.01 12.38 -89.49
N PRO A 37 -12.72 12.06 -90.59
CA PRO A 37 -13.63 10.92 -90.65
C PRO A 37 -12.94 9.55 -90.50
N VAL A 38 -13.63 8.58 -89.90
CA VAL A 38 -13.10 7.23 -89.60
C VAL A 38 -12.49 6.51 -90.81
N HIS A 39 -13.05 6.66 -92.02
CA HIS A 39 -12.54 5.99 -93.23
C HIS A 39 -11.21 6.56 -93.75
N LEU A 40 -10.78 7.72 -93.25
CA LEU A 40 -9.47 8.31 -93.53
C LEU A 40 -8.42 7.98 -92.45
N ALA A 41 -8.82 7.28 -91.38
CA ALA A 41 -7.94 6.92 -90.29
C ALA A 41 -7.04 5.71 -90.64
N LEU A 42 -5.88 5.62 -89.99
CA LEU A 42 -4.92 4.53 -90.15
C LEU A 42 -5.43 3.27 -89.45
N SER A 43 -6.35 2.56 -90.10
CA SER A 43 -7.13 1.46 -89.53
C SER A 43 -6.33 0.20 -89.17
N HIS A 44 -5.09 0.06 -89.67
CA HIS A 44 -4.25 -1.13 -89.48
C HIS A 44 -3.15 -0.94 -88.42
N ILE A 45 -2.98 0.26 -87.84
CA ILE A 45 -1.88 0.54 -86.91
C ILE A 45 -2.36 0.40 -85.47
N GLU A 46 -1.88 -0.63 -84.77
CA GLU A 46 -2.27 -0.91 -83.38
C GLU A 46 -1.79 0.15 -82.37
N THR A 47 -0.65 0.79 -82.62
CA THR A 47 -0.08 1.81 -81.73
C THR A 47 -0.76 3.17 -81.89
N LYS A 48 -1.46 3.41 -83.01
CA LYS A 48 -2.15 4.67 -83.27
C LYS A 48 -3.51 4.66 -82.60
N LYS A 49 -3.67 5.50 -81.59
CA LYS A 49 -4.94 5.70 -80.87
C LYS A 49 -5.76 6.84 -81.48
N TYR A 50 -7.07 6.66 -81.46
CA TYR A 50 -8.07 7.64 -81.84
C TYR A 50 -9.08 7.81 -80.70
N TRP A 51 -9.74 8.97 -80.65
CA TRP A 51 -10.80 9.25 -79.69
C TRP A 51 -12.09 8.55 -80.11
N TRP A 52 -12.68 7.82 -79.19
CA TRP A 52 -13.96 7.16 -79.34
C TRP A 52 -14.92 7.70 -78.30
N LYS A 53 -16.18 7.89 -78.65
CA LYS A 53 -17.27 8.16 -77.73
C LYS A 53 -18.07 6.88 -77.57
N CYS A 54 -18.01 6.28 -76.40
CA CYS A 54 -18.68 5.01 -76.14
C CYS A 54 -20.20 5.16 -76.27
N SER A 55 -20.84 4.27 -77.04
CA SER A 55 -22.30 4.24 -77.18
C SER A 55 -23.04 3.89 -75.87
N VAL A 56 -22.37 3.17 -74.95
CA VAL A 56 -22.97 2.70 -73.68
C VAL A 56 -22.83 3.76 -72.57
N CYS A 57 -21.59 4.12 -72.21
CA CYS A 57 -21.33 5.02 -71.09
C CYS A 57 -21.24 6.50 -71.48
N GLN A 58 -21.29 6.83 -72.79
CA GLN A 58 -21.08 8.18 -73.33
C GLN A 58 -19.71 8.81 -73.03
N GLY A 59 -18.83 8.09 -72.31
CA GLY A 59 -17.47 8.50 -72.02
C GLY A 59 -16.57 8.46 -73.25
N GLU A 60 -15.65 9.41 -73.32
CA GLU A 60 -14.66 9.50 -74.39
C GLU A 60 -13.34 8.84 -73.98
N TYR A 61 -12.76 8.00 -74.84
CA TYR A 61 -11.54 7.25 -74.54
C TYR A 61 -10.64 7.08 -75.77
N LEU A 62 -9.37 6.76 -75.54
CA LEU A 62 -8.38 6.53 -76.59
C LEU A 62 -8.17 5.03 -76.83
N CYS A 63 -8.42 4.57 -78.05
CA CYS A 63 -8.19 3.18 -78.47
C CYS A 63 -7.75 3.15 -79.95
N SER A 64 -7.01 2.12 -80.35
CA SER A 64 -6.71 1.90 -81.76
C SER A 64 -7.90 1.24 -82.47
N ILE A 65 -7.99 1.43 -83.79
CA ILE A 65 -9.06 0.85 -84.62
C ILE A 65 -9.03 -0.69 -84.59
N PRO A 66 -7.86 -1.38 -84.71
CA PRO A 66 -7.80 -2.84 -84.58
C PRO A 66 -8.37 -3.36 -83.25
N ILE A 67 -7.93 -2.78 -82.13
CA ILE A 67 -8.40 -3.18 -80.79
C ILE A 67 -9.90 -2.93 -80.65
N ARG A 68 -10.40 -1.77 -81.10
CA ARG A 68 -11.83 -1.46 -81.03
C ARG A 68 -12.66 -2.43 -81.87
N LYS A 69 -12.14 -2.90 -83.00
CA LYS A 69 -12.84 -3.85 -83.89
C LYS A 69 -12.90 -5.26 -83.31
N GLU A 70 -11.84 -5.72 -82.65
CA GLU A 70 -11.69 -7.11 -82.19
C GLU A 70 -12.08 -7.33 -80.73
N VAL A 71 -11.86 -6.34 -79.86
CA VAL A 71 -12.19 -6.42 -78.43
C VAL A 71 -13.58 -5.85 -78.20
N ARG A 72 -14.50 -6.70 -77.76
CA ARG A 72 -15.89 -6.31 -77.48
C ARG A 72 -15.99 -5.18 -76.43
N ASP A 73 -15.18 -5.27 -75.38
CA ASP A 73 -15.21 -4.37 -74.21
C ASP A 73 -13.97 -3.46 -74.16
N SER A 74 -13.63 -2.83 -75.29
CA SER A 74 -12.46 -1.94 -75.40
C SER A 74 -12.60 -0.60 -74.68
N CYS A 75 -13.80 -0.25 -74.21
CA CYS A 75 -14.02 0.98 -73.47
C CYS A 75 -13.56 0.80 -72.02
N PRO A 76 -12.56 1.58 -71.54
CA PRO A 76 -11.97 1.40 -70.22
C PRO A 76 -12.94 1.71 -69.07
N TYR A 77 -14.03 2.42 -69.35
CA TYR A 77 -15.08 2.70 -68.37
C TYR A 77 -16.10 1.56 -68.30
N CYS A 78 -16.42 0.93 -69.43
CA CYS A 78 -17.39 -0.17 -69.48
C CYS A 78 -16.81 -1.50 -68.96
N ASN A 79 -15.50 -1.70 -69.13
CA ASN A 79 -14.79 -2.87 -68.61
C ASN A 79 -14.26 -2.68 -67.17
N ASP A 80 -14.59 -1.55 -66.53
CA ASP A 80 -14.24 -1.21 -65.14
C ASP A 80 -12.74 -0.99 -64.86
N GLU A 81 -11.92 -0.78 -65.90
CA GLU A 81 -10.49 -0.45 -65.77
C GLU A 81 -10.23 1.00 -65.34
N GLN A 82 -11.09 1.94 -65.73
CA GLN A 82 -11.00 3.36 -65.38
C GLN A 82 -12.32 3.90 -64.85
N PRO A 83 -12.28 4.84 -63.89
CA PRO A 83 -13.47 5.47 -63.35
C PRO A 83 -14.04 6.52 -64.31
N LEU A 84 -15.35 6.50 -64.50
CA LEU A 84 -16.14 7.54 -65.15
C LEU A 84 -17.28 7.94 -64.23
N LYS A 85 -17.18 9.17 -63.70
CA LYS A 85 -18.20 9.74 -62.82
C LYS A 85 -19.56 9.84 -63.52
N GLY A 86 -20.61 9.43 -62.82
CA GLY A 86 -21.96 9.28 -63.35
C GLY A 86 -22.20 7.93 -64.06
N TYR A 87 -21.26 6.99 -63.99
CA TYR A 87 -21.37 5.70 -64.68
C TYR A 87 -20.89 4.50 -63.83
N ASN A 88 -19.57 4.33 -63.64
CA ASN A 88 -19.00 3.10 -63.03
C ASN A 88 -18.20 3.33 -61.75
N THR A 89 -18.25 4.53 -61.16
CA THR A 89 -17.59 4.75 -59.87
C THR A 89 -18.35 4.06 -58.74
N ILE A 90 -17.72 3.80 -57.60
CA ILE A 90 -18.41 3.21 -56.44
C ILE A 90 -19.61 4.08 -56.03
N SER A 91 -19.51 5.40 -56.03
CA SER A 91 -20.65 6.25 -55.67
C SER A 91 -21.79 6.20 -56.68
N ASP A 92 -21.51 5.87 -57.94
CA ASP A 92 -22.55 5.73 -58.97
C ASP A 92 -23.26 4.37 -58.86
N ILE A 93 -22.49 3.30 -58.61
CA ILE A 93 -23.01 1.93 -58.49
C ILE A 93 -23.66 1.68 -57.12
N HIS A 94 -23.07 2.22 -56.04
CA HIS A 94 -23.46 2.06 -54.64
C HIS A 94 -23.53 3.42 -53.92
N PRO A 95 -24.47 4.31 -54.29
CA PRO A 95 -24.58 5.65 -53.70
C PRO A 95 -24.81 5.61 -52.18
N GLU A 96 -25.44 4.55 -51.67
CA GLU A 96 -25.67 4.32 -50.24
C GLU A 96 -24.39 4.21 -49.41
N LEU A 97 -23.25 3.85 -50.02
CA LEU A 97 -21.98 3.73 -49.32
C LEU A 97 -21.30 5.09 -49.07
N THR A 98 -21.71 6.13 -49.78
CA THR A 98 -21.11 7.47 -49.72
C THR A 98 -21.13 8.05 -48.31
N SER A 99 -22.23 7.87 -47.56
CA SER A 99 -22.34 8.37 -46.19
C SER A 99 -21.45 7.65 -45.18
N TYR A 100 -20.94 6.47 -45.55
CA TYR A 100 -20.09 5.64 -44.69
C TYR A 100 -18.62 5.69 -45.11
N TRP A 101 -18.29 6.37 -46.21
CA TRP A 101 -16.91 6.55 -46.65
C TRP A 101 -16.26 7.68 -45.87
N SER A 102 -15.16 7.41 -45.16
CA SER A 102 -14.44 8.48 -44.44
C SER A 102 -13.74 9.42 -45.42
N ASN A 103 -13.73 10.70 -45.09
CA ASN A 103 -12.96 11.73 -45.80
C ASN A 103 -11.44 11.61 -45.62
N LYS A 104 -10.98 10.73 -44.72
CA LYS A 104 -9.56 10.44 -44.51
C LYS A 104 -8.99 9.45 -45.51
N ASN A 105 -9.83 8.82 -46.32
CA ASN A 105 -9.35 8.02 -47.44
C ASN A 105 -8.66 8.90 -48.47
N ILE A 106 -7.53 8.43 -48.99
CA ILE A 106 -6.74 9.16 -50.00
C ILE A 106 -7.52 9.30 -51.31
N GLN A 107 -8.18 8.22 -51.75
CA GLN A 107 -9.04 8.21 -52.93
C GLN A 107 -10.48 8.54 -52.52
N LYS A 108 -11.15 9.38 -53.30
CA LYS A 108 -12.58 9.64 -53.12
C LYS A 108 -13.39 8.48 -53.70
N ILE A 109 -14.57 8.28 -53.14
CA ILE A 109 -15.48 7.21 -53.55
C ILE A 109 -16.03 7.41 -54.99
N ASP A 110 -16.04 8.64 -55.49
CA ASP A 110 -16.47 9.01 -56.85
C ASP A 110 -15.31 9.05 -57.87
N GLU A 111 -14.12 8.57 -57.49
CA GLU A 111 -12.91 8.57 -58.32
C GLU A 111 -12.32 7.16 -58.46
N ILE A 112 -13.07 6.11 -58.07
CA ILE A 112 -12.58 4.73 -58.06
C ILE A 112 -13.64 3.73 -58.53
N THR A 113 -13.19 2.70 -59.24
CA THR A 113 -14.04 1.60 -59.72
C THR A 113 -14.21 0.49 -58.70
N LEU A 114 -15.25 -0.33 -58.87
CA LEU A 114 -15.52 -1.45 -57.96
C LEU A 114 -14.41 -2.51 -58.05
N SER A 115 -13.93 -2.81 -59.26
CA SER A 115 -12.85 -3.78 -59.50
C SER A 115 -11.53 -3.35 -58.86
N GLU A 116 -11.17 -2.07 -58.94
CA GLU A 116 -9.97 -1.54 -58.30
C GLU A 116 -10.05 -1.64 -56.76
N ALA A 117 -11.22 -1.33 -56.20
CA ALA A 117 -11.40 -1.20 -54.75
C ALA A 117 -11.71 -2.51 -54.03
N LYS A 118 -12.26 -3.52 -54.72
CA LYS A 118 -12.84 -4.75 -54.14
C LYS A 118 -12.03 -5.38 -53.01
N ASN A 119 -10.71 -5.49 -53.19
CA ASN A 119 -9.82 -6.18 -52.26
C ASN A 119 -8.97 -5.24 -51.38
N LYS A 120 -9.06 -3.93 -51.61
CA LYS A 120 -8.35 -2.90 -50.84
C LYS A 120 -9.13 -2.56 -49.57
N LYS A 121 -8.41 -2.12 -48.53
CA LYS A 121 -9.01 -1.63 -47.28
C LYS A 121 -9.19 -0.13 -47.36
N TYR A 122 -10.34 0.32 -46.88
CA TYR A 122 -10.67 1.73 -46.75
C TYR A 122 -11.14 2.02 -45.33
N ILE A 123 -11.13 3.30 -44.96
CA ILE A 123 -11.65 3.81 -43.71
C ILE A 123 -13.15 4.04 -43.88
N TRP A 124 -13.94 3.37 -43.05
CA TRP A 124 -15.39 3.42 -43.03
C TRP A 124 -15.89 4.07 -41.73
N LEU A 125 -16.95 4.86 -41.83
CA LEU A 125 -17.67 5.44 -40.70
C LEU A 125 -18.83 4.52 -40.31
N CYS A 126 -18.81 3.99 -39.09
CA CYS A 126 -19.91 3.17 -38.59
C CYS A 126 -21.12 4.03 -38.24
N ASP A 127 -22.29 3.64 -38.72
CA ASP A 127 -23.59 4.27 -38.47
C ASP A 127 -24.12 4.11 -37.04
N CYS A 128 -23.69 3.06 -36.34
CA CYS A 128 -24.14 2.73 -34.99
C CYS A 128 -23.35 3.47 -33.91
N CYS A 129 -22.04 3.64 -34.09
CA CYS A 129 -21.17 4.27 -33.08
C CYS A 129 -20.44 5.52 -33.57
N ASN A 130 -20.59 5.91 -34.83
CA ASN A 130 -19.93 7.06 -35.45
C ASN A 130 -18.39 7.03 -35.35
N LEU A 131 -17.80 5.83 -35.25
CA LEU A 131 -16.35 5.65 -35.22
C LEU A 131 -15.85 5.14 -36.57
N GLU A 132 -14.63 5.54 -36.89
CA GLU A 132 -13.93 5.12 -38.10
C GLU A 132 -13.21 3.79 -37.89
N PHE A 133 -13.34 2.88 -38.85
CA PHE A 133 -12.66 1.58 -38.85
C PHE A 133 -12.19 1.17 -40.25
N ASN A 134 -11.16 0.33 -40.31
CA ASN A 134 -10.60 -0.15 -41.57
C ASN A 134 -11.20 -1.50 -41.98
N GLU A 135 -11.76 -1.59 -43.18
CA GLU A 135 -12.25 -2.86 -43.73
C GLU A 135 -12.21 -2.89 -45.26
N LYS A 136 -12.18 -4.10 -45.83
CA LYS A 136 -12.21 -4.31 -47.29
C LYS A 136 -13.58 -3.98 -47.87
N LEU A 137 -13.60 -3.37 -49.06
CA LEU A 137 -14.84 -3.08 -49.78
C LEU A 137 -15.69 -4.34 -50.01
N SER A 138 -15.07 -5.45 -50.42
CA SER A 138 -15.78 -6.73 -50.64
C SER A 138 -16.54 -7.23 -49.40
N ILE A 139 -15.97 -7.07 -48.21
CA ILE A 139 -16.62 -7.46 -46.94
C ILE A 139 -17.77 -6.52 -46.60
N VAL A 140 -17.58 -5.22 -46.84
CA VAL A 140 -18.63 -4.21 -46.66
C VAL A 140 -19.81 -4.52 -47.59
N LEU A 141 -19.56 -4.74 -48.88
CA LEU A 141 -20.59 -5.07 -49.88
C LEU A 141 -21.35 -6.36 -49.54
N ASP A 142 -20.65 -7.43 -49.14
CA ASP A 142 -21.28 -8.70 -48.71
C ASP A 142 -22.29 -8.50 -47.58
N LYS A 143 -21.95 -7.64 -46.61
CA LYS A 143 -22.80 -7.39 -45.44
C LYS A 143 -23.85 -6.30 -45.68
N PHE A 144 -23.65 -5.41 -46.64
CA PHE A 144 -24.61 -4.37 -47.00
C PHE A 144 -25.72 -4.84 -47.94
N SER A 145 -25.48 -5.88 -48.74
CA SER A 145 -26.42 -6.33 -49.78
C SER A 145 -27.76 -6.87 -49.22
N ASN A 146 -27.87 -7.11 -47.92
CA ASN A 146 -29.13 -7.49 -47.26
C ASN A 146 -29.93 -6.25 -46.83
N ILE A 147 -30.86 -5.83 -47.70
CA ILE A 147 -31.65 -4.58 -47.64
C ILE A 147 -32.43 -4.38 -46.32
N ASN A 148 -32.79 -5.45 -45.60
CA ASN A 148 -33.65 -5.36 -44.42
C ASN A 148 -32.93 -5.00 -43.11
N ASN A 149 -31.59 -4.95 -43.09
CA ASN A 149 -30.82 -4.55 -41.91
C ASN A 149 -29.40 -4.15 -42.35
N ARG A 150 -29.14 -2.85 -42.55
CA ARG A 150 -27.78 -2.35 -42.81
C ARG A 150 -26.91 -2.70 -41.60
N GLU A 151 -25.93 -3.57 -41.81
CA GLU A 151 -25.23 -4.29 -40.72
C GLU A 151 -23.76 -3.88 -40.56
N LEU A 152 -23.43 -2.59 -40.81
CA LEU A 152 -22.10 -2.04 -40.49
C LEU A 152 -21.69 -2.36 -39.05
N LYS A 153 -22.65 -2.32 -38.11
CA LYS A 153 -22.45 -2.70 -36.71
C LYS A 153 -21.86 -4.11 -36.53
N LYS A 154 -22.09 -5.05 -37.45
CA LYS A 154 -21.55 -6.43 -37.36
C LYS A 154 -20.08 -6.50 -37.76
N ILE A 155 -19.66 -5.70 -38.73
CA ILE A 155 -18.26 -5.63 -39.18
C ILE A 155 -17.43 -4.57 -38.45
N CYS A 156 -18.09 -3.57 -37.87
CA CYS A 156 -17.45 -2.56 -37.05
C CYS A 156 -16.81 -3.22 -35.80
N PRO A 157 -15.47 -3.13 -35.64
CA PRO A 157 -14.75 -3.81 -34.57
C PRO A 157 -15.08 -3.23 -33.18
N TYR A 158 -15.60 -2.01 -33.11
CA TYR A 158 -16.09 -1.41 -31.86
C TYR A 158 -17.46 -1.97 -31.46
N CYS A 159 -18.41 -2.02 -32.40
CA CYS A 159 -19.77 -2.48 -32.15
C CYS A 159 -19.83 -3.99 -31.83
N ASN A 160 -18.99 -4.79 -32.47
CA ASN A 160 -18.86 -6.23 -32.17
C ASN A 160 -17.91 -6.53 -30.99
N LYS A 161 -17.40 -5.48 -30.31
CA LYS A 161 -16.53 -5.57 -29.13
C LYS A 161 -15.20 -6.30 -29.35
N LYS A 162 -14.71 -6.36 -30.59
CA LYS A 162 -13.36 -6.83 -30.88
C LYS A 162 -12.30 -5.86 -30.37
N ILE A 163 -12.57 -4.56 -30.43
CA ILE A 163 -11.77 -3.49 -29.82
C ILE A 163 -12.68 -2.56 -29.01
N PRO A 164 -12.18 -1.90 -27.95
CA PRO A 164 -12.98 -1.01 -27.13
C PRO A 164 -13.29 0.31 -27.85
N LYS A 165 -14.45 0.90 -27.55
CA LYS A 165 -14.69 2.31 -27.86
C LYS A 165 -13.77 3.20 -27.01
N PRO A 166 -13.53 4.48 -27.38
CA PRO A 166 -12.69 5.38 -26.61
C PRO A 166 -13.03 5.43 -25.11
N GLU A 167 -14.30 5.47 -24.74
CA GLU A 167 -14.77 5.50 -23.35
C GLU A 167 -14.58 4.17 -22.57
N GLU A 168 -14.35 3.07 -23.28
CA GLU A 168 -14.11 1.73 -22.72
C GLU A 168 -12.61 1.36 -22.72
N SER A 169 -11.83 2.08 -23.52
CA SER A 169 -10.42 1.82 -23.78
C SER A 169 -9.55 2.13 -22.57
N LEU A 170 -8.58 1.26 -22.31
CA LEU A 170 -7.61 1.40 -21.22
C LEU A 170 -6.81 2.69 -21.35
N GLY A 171 -6.32 3.00 -22.56
CA GLY A 171 -5.50 4.18 -22.82
C GLY A 171 -6.21 5.51 -22.57
N TYR A 172 -7.53 5.57 -22.81
CA TYR A 172 -8.33 6.75 -22.54
C TYR A 172 -8.83 6.79 -21.09
N LYS A 173 -9.44 5.70 -20.61
CA LYS A 173 -10.08 5.63 -19.28
C LYS A 173 -9.09 5.60 -18.12
N LYS A 174 -7.91 4.98 -18.30
CA LYS A 174 -6.86 4.86 -17.28
C LYS A 174 -5.51 5.37 -17.82
N SER A 175 -5.51 6.61 -18.31
CA SER A 175 -4.35 7.24 -18.95
C SER A 175 -3.07 7.25 -18.08
N PHE A 176 -3.20 7.24 -16.75
CA PHE A 176 -2.08 7.13 -15.80
C PHE A 176 -1.26 5.84 -15.97
N LEU A 177 -1.82 4.80 -16.59
CA LEU A 177 -1.15 3.52 -16.85
C LEU A 177 -0.25 3.53 -18.08
N LYS A 178 -0.30 4.57 -18.94
CA LYS A 178 0.53 4.64 -20.15
C LYS A 178 2.03 4.53 -19.84
N SER A 179 2.47 5.18 -18.75
CA SER A 179 3.85 5.13 -18.28
C SER A 179 4.28 3.78 -17.68
N GLU A 180 3.33 2.88 -17.41
CA GLU A 180 3.58 1.54 -16.89
C GLU A 180 3.36 0.45 -17.96
N TRP A 181 2.92 0.85 -19.16
CA TRP A 181 2.55 -0.02 -20.26
C TRP A 181 3.77 -0.45 -21.09
N LEU A 182 3.84 -1.74 -21.39
CA LEU A 182 4.89 -2.32 -22.23
C LEU A 182 4.32 -2.59 -23.63
N GLU A 183 4.35 -1.57 -24.50
CA GLU A 183 3.73 -1.59 -25.84
C GLU A 183 4.30 -2.69 -26.75
N ASN A 184 5.61 -2.94 -26.66
CA ASN A 184 6.30 -3.99 -27.40
C ASN A 184 5.80 -5.43 -27.06
N ILE A 185 5.18 -5.62 -25.89
CA ILE A 185 4.67 -6.92 -25.44
C ILE A 185 3.15 -6.99 -25.59
N ASN A 186 2.46 -5.91 -25.21
CA ASN A 186 1.00 -5.90 -25.05
C ASN A 186 0.26 -5.24 -26.24
N GLY A 187 0.99 -4.66 -27.20
CA GLY A 187 0.42 -3.90 -28.31
C GLY A 187 -0.09 -2.52 -27.89
N ASP A 188 -0.90 -1.91 -28.75
CA ASP A 188 -1.47 -0.58 -28.53
C ASP A 188 -2.46 -0.57 -27.35
N ILE A 189 -2.17 0.24 -26.34
CA ILE A 189 -2.99 0.42 -25.13
C ILE A 189 -4.42 0.88 -25.44
N TYR A 190 -4.65 1.56 -26.58
CA TYR A 190 -5.98 2.03 -26.95
C TYR A 190 -6.90 0.90 -27.44
N ASN A 191 -6.35 -0.24 -27.85
CA ASN A 191 -7.10 -1.40 -28.32
C ASN A 191 -7.48 -2.38 -27.19
N VAL A 192 -7.25 -2.02 -25.92
CA VAL A 192 -7.45 -2.90 -24.77
C VAL A 192 -8.59 -2.40 -23.88
N PHE A 193 -9.51 -3.28 -23.50
CA PHE A 193 -10.62 -2.94 -22.60
C PHE A 193 -10.14 -2.60 -21.18
N ALA A 194 -10.58 -1.47 -20.62
CA ALA A 194 -10.16 -0.99 -19.30
C ALA A 194 -10.61 -1.88 -18.13
N ASN A 195 -11.64 -2.69 -18.34
CA ASN A 195 -12.17 -3.68 -17.39
C ASN A 195 -11.68 -5.11 -17.68
N SER A 196 -10.73 -5.30 -18.61
CA SER A 196 -10.22 -6.62 -18.95
C SER A 196 -9.71 -7.36 -17.72
N ASN A 197 -9.97 -8.66 -17.69
CA ASN A 197 -9.51 -9.56 -16.66
C ASN A 197 -8.12 -10.17 -16.95
N ASP A 198 -7.47 -9.74 -18.03
CA ASP A 198 -6.16 -10.26 -18.41
C ASP A 198 -5.08 -9.87 -17.40
N ILE A 199 -4.19 -10.82 -17.12
CA ILE A 199 -3.02 -10.64 -16.27
C ILE A 199 -1.82 -10.44 -17.20
N ILE A 200 -1.37 -9.20 -17.29
CA ILE A 200 -0.25 -8.81 -18.16
C ILE A 200 0.93 -8.30 -17.33
N GLU A 201 2.06 -8.12 -18.00
CA GLU A 201 3.25 -7.54 -17.39
C GLU A 201 3.24 -6.01 -17.48
N TRP A 202 3.63 -5.37 -16.38
CA TRP A 202 3.70 -3.92 -16.19
C TRP A 202 5.08 -3.54 -15.67
N ILE A 203 5.56 -2.35 -16.00
CA ILE A 203 6.73 -1.76 -15.35
C ILE A 203 6.28 -0.79 -14.26
N CYS A 204 6.77 -0.98 -13.03
CA CYS A 204 6.38 -0.10 -11.93
C CYS A 204 7.10 1.25 -12.02
N ARG A 205 6.36 2.37 -11.99
CA ARG A 205 6.94 3.72 -11.94
C ARG A 205 7.87 3.99 -10.76
N LYS A 206 7.63 3.33 -9.61
CA LYS A 206 8.35 3.61 -8.35
C LYS A 206 9.65 2.81 -8.22
N CYS A 207 9.64 1.54 -8.61
CA CYS A 207 10.80 0.65 -8.47
C CYS A 207 11.39 0.16 -9.79
N HIS A 208 10.83 0.58 -10.92
CA HIS A 208 11.27 0.25 -12.28
C HIS A 208 11.38 -1.25 -12.57
N ARG A 209 10.64 -2.07 -11.82
CA ARG A 209 10.63 -3.53 -12.00
C ARG A 209 9.36 -4.01 -12.67
N ASN A 210 9.51 -5.09 -13.42
CA ASN A 210 8.40 -5.77 -14.05
C ASN A 210 7.61 -6.59 -13.03
N TYR A 211 6.28 -6.53 -13.14
CA TYR A 211 5.36 -7.32 -12.34
C TYR A 211 4.10 -7.64 -13.11
N LYS A 212 3.49 -8.79 -12.78
CA LYS A 212 2.22 -9.20 -13.37
C LYS A 212 1.05 -8.71 -12.53
N ALA A 213 0.08 -8.08 -13.19
CA ALA A 213 -1.15 -7.63 -12.55
C ALA A 213 -2.31 -7.61 -13.54
N LYS A 214 -3.52 -7.77 -13.01
CA LYS A 214 -4.77 -7.76 -13.75
C LYS A 214 -5.14 -6.33 -14.17
N ILE A 215 -5.52 -6.09 -15.43
CA ILE A 215 -5.89 -4.75 -15.93
C ILE A 215 -7.04 -4.14 -15.11
N SER A 216 -8.08 -4.93 -14.83
CA SER A 216 -9.24 -4.48 -14.05
C SER A 216 -8.86 -3.98 -12.66
N ASN A 217 -7.83 -4.56 -12.04
CA ASN A 217 -7.39 -4.22 -10.67
C ASN A 217 -6.53 -2.96 -10.61
N ARG A 218 -6.06 -2.45 -11.76
CA ARG A 218 -5.23 -1.25 -11.81
C ARG A 218 -6.05 0.00 -11.55
N ALA A 219 -5.58 0.85 -10.65
CA ALA A 219 -6.19 2.13 -10.27
C ALA A 219 -5.09 3.14 -9.93
N GLU A 220 -5.43 4.42 -9.84
CA GLU A 220 -4.46 5.42 -9.39
C GLU A 220 -4.01 5.09 -7.96
N ASP A 221 -2.70 5.17 -7.72
CA ASP A 221 -2.06 4.79 -6.44
C ASP A 221 -2.36 3.37 -5.92
N ASP A 222 -2.71 2.46 -6.83
CA ASP A 222 -2.93 1.06 -6.46
C ASP A 222 -1.67 0.41 -5.84
N LYS A 223 -1.91 -0.67 -5.09
CA LYS A 223 -0.86 -1.49 -4.46
C LYS A 223 -0.61 -2.78 -5.23
N CYS A 224 -0.78 -2.81 -6.56
CA CYS A 224 -0.61 -4.02 -7.36
C CYS A 224 0.85 -4.46 -7.46
N CYS A 225 1.80 -3.51 -7.51
CA CYS A 225 3.23 -3.84 -7.50
C CYS A 225 3.60 -4.63 -6.22
N PRO A 226 4.01 -5.90 -6.32
CA PRO A 226 4.27 -6.74 -5.15
C PRO A 226 5.52 -6.30 -4.37
N TYR A 227 6.46 -5.63 -5.03
CA TYR A 227 7.67 -5.11 -4.40
C TYR A 227 7.36 -3.85 -3.58
N CYS A 228 6.77 -2.82 -4.19
CA CYS A 228 6.42 -1.59 -3.48
C CYS A 228 5.39 -1.80 -2.35
N SER A 229 4.56 -2.84 -2.44
CA SER A 229 3.59 -3.22 -1.40
C SER A 229 4.13 -4.17 -0.33
N ASN A 230 5.43 -4.50 -0.37
CA ASN A 230 6.11 -5.41 0.57
C ASN A 230 5.54 -6.83 0.60
N ARG A 231 4.87 -7.28 -0.48
CA ARG A 231 4.40 -8.67 -0.64
C ARG A 231 5.49 -9.60 -1.16
N LYS A 232 6.42 -9.07 -1.96
CA LYS A 232 7.63 -9.77 -2.39
C LYS A 232 8.85 -8.95 -1.99
N LEU A 233 9.78 -9.58 -1.29
CA LEU A 233 11.06 -9.01 -0.92
C LEU A 233 11.95 -8.90 -2.16
N ILE A 234 12.67 -7.78 -2.27
CA ILE A 234 13.75 -7.60 -3.22
C ILE A 234 14.79 -6.63 -2.67
N GLU A 235 16.05 -6.98 -2.88
CA GLU A 235 17.20 -6.19 -2.48
C GLU A 235 17.24 -4.84 -3.21
N GLY A 236 17.66 -3.80 -2.49
CA GLY A 236 17.81 -2.44 -2.97
C GLY A 236 16.52 -1.63 -3.00
N ILE A 237 15.38 -2.20 -2.59
CA ILE A 237 14.07 -1.51 -2.62
C ILE A 237 13.35 -1.61 -1.28
N ASN A 238 13.03 -2.83 -0.84
CA ASN A 238 12.16 -3.05 0.32
C ASN A 238 12.75 -3.98 1.38
N ASP A 239 14.01 -4.35 1.20
CA ASP A 239 14.77 -5.06 2.21
C ASP A 239 15.12 -4.15 3.39
N LEU A 240 15.46 -4.78 4.51
CA LEU A 240 15.68 -4.09 5.77
C LEU A 240 16.99 -3.29 5.77
N ALA A 241 18.02 -3.73 5.03
CA ALA A 241 19.28 -2.99 4.91
C ALA A 241 19.05 -1.66 4.16
N THR A 242 18.29 -1.69 3.07
CA THR A 242 17.95 -0.50 2.27
C THR A 242 17.01 0.45 3.02
N THR A 243 15.95 -0.10 3.63
CA THR A 243 14.90 0.75 4.24
C THR A 243 15.27 1.25 5.63
N HIS A 244 16.16 0.55 6.36
CA HIS A 244 16.53 0.88 7.75
C HIS A 244 18.06 0.75 7.95
N PRO A 245 18.89 1.54 7.25
CA PRO A 245 20.35 1.38 7.27
C PRO A 245 20.97 1.61 8.66
N HIS A 246 20.32 2.36 9.54
CA HIS A 246 20.76 2.55 10.93
C HIS A 246 20.84 1.23 11.72
N LEU A 247 20.05 0.22 11.34
CA LEU A 247 20.03 -1.10 11.98
C LEU A 247 21.27 -1.93 11.68
N ILE A 248 22.04 -1.61 10.63
CA ILE A 248 23.26 -2.33 10.25
C ILE A 248 24.26 -2.32 11.42
N LYS A 249 24.39 -1.18 12.12
CA LYS A 249 25.30 -1.04 13.27
C LYS A 249 24.85 -1.82 14.50
N GLU A 250 23.55 -2.11 14.60
CA GLU A 250 22.96 -2.89 15.70
C GLU A 250 22.84 -4.38 15.35
N TRP A 251 23.14 -4.80 14.12
CA TRP A 251 22.99 -6.19 13.70
C TRP A 251 24.13 -7.04 14.28
N SER A 252 23.78 -8.12 14.97
CA SER A 252 24.76 -9.05 15.52
C SER A 252 25.23 -10.06 14.46
N SER A 253 26.50 -10.47 14.55
CA SER A 253 27.06 -11.60 13.78
C SER A 253 26.45 -12.96 14.17
N LEU A 254 25.67 -13.03 15.26
CA LEU A 254 24.96 -14.24 15.69
C LEU A 254 23.72 -14.57 14.84
N ASN A 255 23.34 -13.71 13.89
CA ASN A 255 22.22 -13.95 13.01
C ASN A 255 22.60 -14.88 11.85
N ASP A 256 21.74 -15.82 11.53
CA ASP A 256 21.88 -16.73 10.38
C ASP A 256 21.44 -16.09 9.04
N LYS A 257 20.67 -14.99 9.12
CA LYS A 257 20.18 -14.24 7.96
C LYS A 257 20.86 -12.88 7.84
N GLN A 258 21.08 -12.46 6.60
CA GLN A 258 21.48 -11.10 6.28
C GLN A 258 20.27 -10.15 6.29
N LEU A 259 20.52 -8.86 6.55
CA LEU A 259 19.50 -7.80 6.59
C LEU A 259 18.77 -7.63 5.24
N ASN A 260 19.49 -7.76 4.13
CA ASN A 260 18.91 -7.66 2.78
C ASN A 260 17.94 -8.82 2.45
N CYS A 261 17.95 -9.91 3.23
CA CYS A 261 17.03 -11.03 3.11
C CYS A 261 15.74 -10.88 3.94
N LEU A 262 15.52 -9.73 4.57
CA LEU A 262 14.43 -9.50 5.53
C LEU A 262 13.69 -8.20 5.21
N THR A 263 12.41 -8.13 5.56
CA THR A 263 11.62 -6.88 5.48
C THR A 263 11.37 -6.32 6.87
N ASN A 264 10.94 -5.05 6.93
CA ASN A 264 10.50 -4.40 8.17
C ASN A 264 9.29 -5.07 8.86
N LYS A 265 8.57 -5.95 8.16
CA LYS A 265 7.44 -6.72 8.70
C LYS A 265 7.82 -8.13 9.16
N SER A 266 9.10 -8.49 9.05
CA SER A 266 9.57 -9.84 9.39
C SER A 266 9.29 -10.20 10.86
N SER A 267 8.82 -11.42 11.07
CA SER A 267 8.70 -12.05 12.40
C SER A 267 10.00 -12.74 12.85
N TYR A 268 11.09 -12.60 12.08
CA TYR A 268 12.39 -13.15 12.44
C TYR A 268 12.89 -12.51 13.75
N LYS A 269 13.26 -13.37 14.70
CA LYS A 269 13.78 -13.01 16.03
C LYS A 269 15.30 -12.84 15.95
N ALA A 270 15.73 -11.64 15.58
CA ALA A 270 17.12 -11.33 15.38
C ALA A 270 17.88 -11.07 16.69
N TRP A 271 19.19 -11.33 16.65
CA TRP A 271 20.16 -10.87 17.63
C TRP A 271 20.61 -9.44 17.30
N TRP A 272 20.52 -8.56 18.30
CA TRP A 272 20.88 -7.15 18.21
C TRP A 272 22.00 -6.83 19.18
N LYS A 273 22.90 -5.94 18.79
CA LYS A 273 23.92 -5.33 19.65
C LYS A 273 23.43 -3.96 20.08
N CYS A 274 23.28 -3.74 21.38
CA CYS A 274 22.85 -2.45 21.90
C CYS A 274 23.95 -1.40 21.74
N ASN A 275 23.63 -0.23 21.19
CA ASN A 275 24.56 0.89 21.06
C ASN A 275 24.88 1.60 22.40
N VAL A 276 24.10 1.37 23.46
CA VAL A 276 24.31 2.00 24.78
C VAL A 276 25.14 1.10 25.69
N CYS A 277 24.71 -0.15 25.92
CA CYS A 277 25.39 -1.05 26.85
C CYS A 277 26.29 -2.09 26.16
N SER A 278 26.42 -2.05 24.83
CA SER A 278 27.19 -3.00 23.99
C SER A 278 26.77 -4.47 24.05
N GLU A 279 25.89 -4.84 24.98
CA GLU A 279 25.36 -6.20 25.14
C GLU A 279 24.47 -6.63 23.98
N THR A 280 24.45 -7.95 23.76
CA THR A 280 23.60 -8.58 22.77
C THR A 280 22.27 -9.02 23.37
N TYR A 281 21.19 -8.89 22.59
CA TYR A 281 19.85 -9.27 22.98
C TYR A 281 19.01 -9.69 21.78
N GLN A 282 17.99 -10.52 22.01
CA GLN A 282 17.07 -10.92 20.95
C GLN A 282 15.81 -10.06 20.92
N GLN A 283 15.38 -9.68 19.72
CA GLN A 283 14.10 -9.02 19.49
C GLN A 283 13.60 -9.29 18.07
N VAL A 284 12.29 -9.43 17.91
CA VAL A 284 11.64 -9.57 16.60
C VAL A 284 11.74 -8.25 15.83
N ILE A 285 12.08 -8.32 14.53
CA ILE A 285 12.27 -7.14 13.67
C ILE A 285 11.06 -6.21 13.67
N LYS A 286 9.86 -6.72 13.34
CA LYS A 286 8.65 -5.87 13.29
C LYS A 286 8.34 -5.20 14.63
N ASP A 287 8.65 -5.86 15.75
CA ASP A 287 8.42 -5.33 17.08
C ASP A 287 9.45 -4.25 17.44
N LYS A 288 10.70 -4.40 17.00
CA LYS A 288 11.75 -3.39 17.19
C LYS A 288 11.42 -2.08 16.48
N LEU A 289 10.80 -2.16 15.30
CA LEU A 289 10.42 -0.98 14.51
C LEU A 289 9.14 -0.31 14.99
N THR A 290 8.20 -1.06 15.57
CA THR A 290 6.92 -0.53 16.05
C THR A 290 6.93 -0.12 17.51
N SER A 291 7.71 -0.79 18.35
CA SER A 291 7.74 -0.55 19.78
C SER A 291 9.05 0.11 20.21
N LYS A 292 8.97 1.11 21.11
CA LYS A 292 10.14 1.65 21.84
C LYS A 292 10.77 0.61 22.80
N LYS A 293 10.50 -0.68 22.63
CA LYS A 293 11.09 -1.76 23.44
C LYS A 293 12.56 -1.87 23.03
N SER A 294 13.39 -1.13 23.74
CA SER A 294 14.84 -1.14 23.62
C SER A 294 15.43 -2.35 24.36
N CYS A 295 16.76 -2.48 24.26
CA CYS A 295 17.59 -3.42 24.99
C CYS A 295 17.07 -3.71 26.42
N PRO A 296 16.89 -4.99 26.82
CA PRO A 296 16.32 -5.36 28.12
C PRO A 296 17.18 -4.91 29.31
N TYR A 297 18.48 -4.69 29.10
CA TYR A 297 19.39 -4.13 30.10
C TYR A 297 19.15 -2.62 30.28
N CYS A 298 19.16 -1.85 29.18
CA CYS A 298 18.89 -0.40 29.24
C CYS A 298 17.51 -0.07 29.82
N ARG A 299 16.52 -0.93 29.59
CA ARG A 299 15.16 -0.77 30.14
C ARG A 299 15.00 -1.25 31.58
N LYS A 300 16.06 -1.79 32.21
CA LYS A 300 16.00 -2.35 33.58
C LYS A 300 14.94 -3.46 33.70
N ILE A 301 14.95 -4.37 32.73
CA ILE A 301 14.17 -5.63 32.77
C ILE A 301 15.10 -6.78 33.14
N LYS A 302 16.29 -6.81 32.53
CA LYS A 302 17.38 -7.74 32.88
C LYS A 302 18.51 -6.99 33.59
N VAL A 303 19.19 -7.68 34.50
CA VAL A 303 20.33 -7.13 35.23
C VAL A 303 21.60 -7.32 34.41
N LEU A 304 22.44 -6.28 34.37
CA LEU A 304 23.77 -6.24 33.80
C LEU A 304 24.70 -5.62 34.85
N LYS A 305 25.59 -6.46 35.39
CA LYS A 305 26.57 -6.08 36.41
C LYS A 305 27.50 -5.00 35.87
N GLY A 306 27.75 -3.96 36.66
CA GLY A 306 28.56 -2.81 36.28
C GLY A 306 27.80 -1.76 35.45
N PHE A 307 26.50 -1.93 35.20
CA PHE A 307 25.72 -1.01 34.38
C PHE A 307 24.40 -0.59 35.02
N ASN A 308 23.49 -1.54 35.25
CA ASN A 308 22.15 -1.23 35.77
C ASN A 308 21.82 -1.94 37.09
N ASP A 309 22.75 -2.73 37.63
CA ASP A 309 22.59 -3.38 38.91
C ASP A 309 22.54 -2.37 40.07
N LEU A 310 22.00 -2.82 41.19
CA LEU A 310 21.76 -1.99 42.36
C LEU A 310 23.06 -1.49 42.97
N ALA A 311 24.12 -2.32 42.95
CA ALA A 311 25.40 -1.94 43.53
C ALA A 311 26.08 -0.81 42.75
N THR A 312 25.97 -0.85 41.43
CA THR A 312 26.50 0.19 40.54
C THR A 312 25.65 1.46 40.61
N THR A 313 24.32 1.34 40.60
CA THR A 313 23.43 2.50 40.49
C THR A 313 23.12 3.18 41.82
N HIS A 314 23.20 2.48 42.95
CA HIS A 314 22.85 2.98 44.28
C HIS A 314 23.87 2.54 45.36
N PRO A 315 25.16 2.92 45.24
CA PRO A 315 26.22 2.45 46.12
C PRO A 315 26.00 2.79 47.60
N LEU A 316 25.33 3.91 47.90
CA LEU A 316 25.00 4.31 49.28
C LEU A 316 23.97 3.37 49.91
N VAL A 317 23.00 2.89 49.13
CA VAL A 317 21.95 1.97 49.62
C VAL A 317 22.55 0.60 49.94
N ILE A 318 23.60 0.18 49.23
CA ILE A 318 24.29 -1.09 49.49
C ILE A 318 24.98 -1.14 50.84
N LYS A 319 25.36 0.01 51.42
CA LYS A 319 25.91 0.04 52.79
C LYS A 319 24.93 -0.49 53.83
N GLU A 320 23.64 -0.47 53.51
CA GLU A 320 22.58 -1.05 54.34
C GLU A 320 22.14 -2.45 53.87
N TRP A 321 22.81 -3.05 52.89
CA TRP A 321 22.51 -4.42 52.45
C TRP A 321 22.97 -5.42 53.52
N SER A 322 22.05 -6.24 54.02
CA SER A 322 22.39 -7.26 55.03
C SER A 322 23.05 -8.49 54.41
N ALA A 323 23.90 -9.16 55.18
CA ALA A 323 24.46 -10.47 54.85
C ALA A 323 23.41 -11.60 54.87
N LEU A 324 22.21 -11.36 55.41
CA LEU A 324 21.08 -12.31 55.42
C LEU A 324 20.41 -12.49 54.04
N ASN A 325 20.81 -11.70 53.04
CA ASN A 325 20.24 -11.82 51.69
C ASN A 325 20.76 -13.07 50.97
N ASP A 326 19.85 -13.78 50.29
CA ASP A 326 20.18 -14.94 49.44
C ASP A 326 20.73 -14.53 48.06
N ARG A 327 20.70 -13.23 47.74
CA ARG A 327 21.18 -12.66 46.48
C ARG A 327 22.22 -11.59 46.72
N GLU A 328 23.20 -11.56 45.83
CA GLU A 328 24.14 -10.44 45.74
C GLU A 328 23.43 -9.18 45.25
N SER A 329 23.81 -8.02 45.80
CA SER A 329 23.30 -6.72 45.36
C SER A 329 23.55 -6.44 43.89
N CYS A 330 24.64 -6.96 43.32
CA CYS A 330 24.96 -6.81 41.90
C CYS A 330 24.09 -7.66 40.95
N SER A 331 23.23 -8.52 41.49
CA SER A 331 22.28 -9.36 40.74
C SER A 331 20.85 -8.80 40.73
N VAL A 332 20.62 -7.64 41.37
CA VAL A 332 19.30 -7.03 41.54
C VAL A 332 19.29 -5.63 40.93
N ILE A 333 18.16 -5.19 40.40
CA ILE A 333 17.95 -3.85 39.82
C ILE A 333 17.12 -2.97 40.77
N CYS A 334 17.25 -1.65 40.64
CA CYS A 334 16.63 -0.68 41.55
C CYS A 334 15.08 -0.71 41.58
N ASN A 335 14.43 -1.15 40.50
CA ASN A 335 12.97 -1.29 40.43
C ASN A 335 12.46 -2.68 40.84
N SER A 336 13.34 -3.55 41.37
CA SER A 336 12.99 -4.94 41.71
C SER A 336 12.00 -5.02 42.88
N ASN A 337 11.08 -5.97 42.78
CA ASN A 337 10.18 -6.35 43.87
C ASN A 337 10.80 -7.38 44.83
N TYR A 338 12.07 -7.76 44.64
CA TYR A 338 12.80 -8.61 45.57
C TYR A 338 12.79 -7.99 46.98
N ARG A 339 12.31 -8.75 47.98
CA ARG A 339 12.31 -8.38 49.40
C ARG A 339 13.68 -8.68 49.98
N ALA A 340 14.51 -7.65 50.09
CA ALA A 340 15.84 -7.74 50.66
C ALA A 340 15.79 -7.50 52.17
N TRP A 341 16.76 -8.08 52.88
CA TRP A 341 17.12 -7.72 54.25
C TRP A 341 18.01 -6.48 54.25
N TRP A 342 17.65 -5.50 55.06
CA TRP A 342 18.35 -4.23 55.22
C TRP A 342 18.82 -4.07 56.65
N LYS A 343 20.05 -3.61 56.83
CA LYS A 343 20.62 -3.24 58.12
C LYS A 343 20.57 -1.73 58.29
N CYS A 344 19.73 -1.26 59.21
CA CYS A 344 19.55 0.17 59.42
C CYS A 344 20.85 0.84 59.88
N SER A 345 21.25 1.93 59.23
CA SER A 345 22.44 2.69 59.60
C SER A 345 22.35 3.34 60.99
N LEU A 346 21.15 3.69 61.44
CA LEU A 346 20.88 4.32 62.75
C LEU A 346 20.80 3.30 63.89
N CYS A 347 19.79 2.42 63.87
CA CYS A 347 19.51 1.49 64.98
C CYS A 347 20.26 0.15 64.88
N LYS A 348 20.97 -0.10 63.76
CA LYS A 348 21.65 -1.37 63.44
C LYS A 348 20.75 -2.62 63.34
N GLY A 349 19.45 -2.49 63.63
CA GLY A 349 18.47 -3.55 63.44
C GLY A 349 18.29 -3.93 61.97
N GLU A 350 17.99 -5.21 61.75
CA GLU A 350 17.76 -5.79 60.43
C GLU A 350 16.26 -5.94 60.15
N TYR A 351 15.82 -5.55 58.96
CA TYR A 351 14.42 -5.58 58.57
C TYR A 351 14.25 -5.87 57.08
N GLN A 352 13.09 -6.36 56.68
CA GLN A 352 12.80 -6.66 55.27
C GLN A 352 12.05 -5.53 54.57
N GLN A 353 12.47 -5.22 53.34
CA GLN A 353 11.75 -4.30 52.46
C GLN A 353 12.07 -4.61 50.99
N THR A 354 11.12 -4.35 50.08
CA THR A 354 11.41 -4.46 48.64
C THR A 354 12.43 -3.40 48.20
N VAL A 355 13.34 -3.78 47.32
CA VAL A 355 14.35 -2.87 46.74
C VAL A 355 13.70 -1.63 46.14
N LYS A 356 12.65 -1.80 45.35
CA LYS A 356 11.87 -0.70 44.75
C LYS A 356 11.37 0.29 45.80
N LYS A 357 10.81 -0.20 46.91
CA LYS A 357 10.26 0.66 47.97
C LYS A 357 11.37 1.36 48.73
N LYS A 358 12.48 0.65 49.03
CA LYS A 358 13.66 1.21 49.70
C LYS A 358 14.24 2.41 48.97
N ILE A 359 14.26 2.38 47.64
CA ILE A 359 14.84 3.44 46.81
C ILE A 359 13.86 4.61 46.60
N LEU A 360 12.56 4.33 46.50
CA LEU A 360 11.56 5.36 46.22
C LEU A 360 11.27 6.26 47.44
N MET A 361 11.36 5.71 48.64
CA MET A 361 10.99 6.43 49.87
C MET A 361 12.17 7.29 50.37
N LYS A 362 11.94 8.60 50.52
CA LYS A 362 12.93 9.59 50.98
C LYS A 362 13.15 9.57 52.50
N GLU A 363 12.17 9.09 53.27
CA GLU A 363 12.26 8.97 54.73
C GLU A 363 12.69 7.56 55.15
N SER A 364 13.39 7.45 56.30
CA SER A 364 13.89 6.18 56.83
C SER A 364 12.75 5.18 57.01
N CYS A 365 12.72 4.13 56.19
CA CYS A 365 11.70 3.08 56.21
C CYS A 365 11.91 2.00 57.28
N CYS A 366 12.90 2.19 58.16
CA CYS A 366 13.20 1.23 59.19
C CYS A 366 12.00 1.13 60.17
N PRO A 367 11.36 -0.05 60.31
CA PRO A 367 10.19 -0.21 61.16
C PRO A 367 10.50 0.07 62.63
N TYR A 368 11.74 -0.16 63.06
CA TYR A 368 12.22 0.18 64.40
C TYR A 368 12.33 1.70 64.60
N CYS A 369 12.99 2.42 63.68
CA CYS A 369 13.11 3.89 63.79
C CYS A 369 11.75 4.61 63.75
N GLN A 370 10.75 4.00 63.10
CA GLN A 370 9.39 4.54 63.03
C GLN A 370 8.49 4.09 64.19
N ASN A 371 9.00 3.30 65.15
CA ASN A 371 8.24 2.69 66.25
C ASN A 371 7.09 1.79 65.78
N ASN A 372 7.15 1.23 64.56
CA ASN A 372 6.17 0.28 64.07
C ASN A 372 6.49 -1.16 64.54
N GLU A 373 7.77 -1.45 64.75
CA GLU A 373 8.26 -2.69 65.37
C GLU A 373 9.19 -2.35 66.55
N VAL A 374 9.42 -3.31 67.45
CA VAL A 374 10.23 -3.12 68.65
C VAL A 374 11.61 -3.77 68.47
N LEU A 375 12.65 -3.00 68.76
CA LEU A 375 14.04 -3.41 68.86
C LEU A 375 14.52 -3.11 70.28
N LYS A 376 14.76 -4.17 71.04
CA LYS A 376 15.25 -4.10 72.42
C LYS A 376 16.57 -3.34 72.50
N GLY A 377 16.70 -2.46 73.49
CA GLY A 377 17.84 -1.57 73.67
C GLY A 377 17.83 -0.33 72.77
N PHE A 378 16.78 -0.11 71.98
CA PHE A 378 16.70 1.04 71.06
C PHE A 378 15.39 1.81 71.21
N ASN A 379 14.25 1.18 70.91
CA ASN A 379 12.94 1.85 70.91
C ASN A 379 11.90 1.17 71.81
N ASP A 380 12.30 0.18 72.59
CA ASP A 380 11.45 -0.40 73.63
C ASP A 380 11.15 0.62 74.75
N LEU A 381 10.09 0.34 75.51
CA LEU A 381 9.58 1.21 76.55
C LEU A 381 10.59 1.37 77.69
N GLU A 382 11.27 0.30 78.09
CA GLU A 382 12.29 0.35 79.14
C GLU A 382 13.45 1.28 78.77
N THR A 383 13.93 1.18 77.53
CA THR A 383 15.05 2.00 77.03
C THR A 383 14.65 3.46 76.86
N THR A 384 13.52 3.73 76.19
CA THR A 384 13.12 5.10 75.83
C THR A 384 12.44 5.86 76.97
N HIS A 385 11.78 5.16 77.89
CA HIS A 385 11.01 5.75 78.98
C HIS A 385 11.43 5.15 80.33
N LYS A 386 12.74 5.06 80.57
CA LYS A 386 13.32 4.49 81.80
C LYS A 386 12.72 5.05 83.10
N HIS A 387 12.34 6.33 83.11
CA HIS A 387 11.69 6.96 84.27
C HIS A 387 10.34 6.35 84.65
N LEU A 388 9.58 5.82 83.67
CA LEU A 388 8.30 5.15 83.90
C LEU A 388 8.46 3.77 84.54
N MET A 389 9.66 3.18 84.50
CA MET A 389 9.89 1.84 85.06
C MET A 389 9.77 1.81 86.58
N ASN A 390 9.92 2.95 87.26
CA ASN A 390 9.65 3.10 88.69
C ASN A 390 8.15 3.00 89.02
N GLU A 391 7.30 3.30 88.05
CA GLU A 391 5.84 3.21 88.16
C GLU A 391 5.30 1.91 87.54
N TRP A 392 6.13 1.05 86.96
CA TRP A 392 5.69 -0.19 86.34
C TRP A 392 5.48 -1.30 87.38
N ASP A 393 4.30 -1.92 87.41
CA ASP A 393 4.06 -3.07 88.30
C ASP A 393 4.50 -4.38 87.64
N TYR A 394 5.76 -4.77 87.85
CA TYR A 394 6.35 -5.97 87.23
C TYR A 394 5.58 -7.26 87.53
N LEU A 395 5.09 -7.43 88.76
CA LEU A 395 4.38 -8.66 89.14
C LEU A 395 3.02 -8.75 88.46
N ASN A 396 2.25 -7.66 88.47
CA ASN A 396 0.92 -7.66 87.89
C ASN A 396 0.95 -7.58 86.36
N ASN A 397 2.07 -7.17 85.76
CA ASN A 397 2.25 -7.11 84.31
C ASN A 397 2.96 -8.32 83.70
N ILE A 398 3.44 -9.28 84.49
CA ILE A 398 4.26 -10.40 84.01
C ILE A 398 3.60 -11.20 82.87
N LEU A 399 2.27 -11.32 82.88
CA LEU A 399 1.49 -11.98 81.82
C LEU A 399 0.82 -11.01 80.84
N LEU A 400 0.98 -9.70 81.03
CA LEU A 400 0.31 -8.66 80.24
C LEU A 400 1.24 -8.01 79.23
N ALA A 401 2.45 -7.66 79.64
CA ALA A 401 3.43 -7.00 78.78
C ALA A 401 4.84 -7.04 79.39
N ASP A 402 5.84 -7.18 78.53
CA ASP A 402 7.25 -6.99 78.87
C ASP A 402 7.71 -5.60 78.35
N PRO A 403 8.19 -4.69 79.22
CA PRO A 403 8.72 -3.38 78.82
C PRO A 403 9.80 -3.41 77.73
N THR A 404 10.53 -4.52 77.58
CA THR A 404 11.56 -4.70 76.55
C THR A 404 11.01 -5.15 75.20
N ALA A 405 9.75 -5.56 75.14
CA ALA A 405 9.08 -6.09 73.95
C ALA A 405 7.98 -5.16 73.39
N ILE A 406 7.75 -4.01 74.02
CA ILE A 406 6.72 -3.03 73.65
C ILE A 406 7.35 -1.64 73.49
N ASN A 407 6.69 -0.74 72.75
CA ASN A 407 7.11 0.65 72.59
C ASN A 407 5.98 1.64 72.92
N GLU A 408 6.25 2.94 72.80
CA GLU A 408 5.31 4.01 73.15
C GLU A 408 3.98 4.02 72.37
N LYS A 409 3.91 3.35 71.21
CA LYS A 409 2.67 3.29 70.40
C LYS A 409 1.71 2.19 70.85
N TYR A 410 2.17 1.23 71.66
CA TYR A 410 1.32 0.13 72.13
C TYR A 410 0.14 0.64 72.96
N GLN A 411 -1.06 0.12 72.65
CA GLN A 411 -2.31 0.48 73.32
C GLN A 411 -2.71 -0.51 74.42
N GLN A 412 -1.79 -1.41 74.79
CA GLN A 412 -2.01 -2.42 75.83
C GLN A 412 -2.27 -1.72 77.17
N THR A 413 -3.28 -2.20 77.88
CA THR A 413 -3.59 -1.75 79.25
C THR A 413 -2.78 -2.58 80.23
N VAL A 414 -2.04 -1.89 81.10
CA VAL A 414 -1.12 -2.49 82.08
C VAL A 414 -1.31 -1.83 83.44
N TRP A 415 -0.79 -2.47 84.48
CA TRP A 415 -0.82 -2.00 85.85
C TRP A 415 0.33 -1.04 86.14
N TRP A 416 -0.01 0.08 86.76
CA TRP A 416 0.92 1.11 87.20
C TRP A 416 0.85 1.30 88.71
N ILE A 417 2.00 1.52 89.33
CA ILE A 417 2.21 2.00 90.69
C ILE A 417 2.13 3.52 90.65
N CYS A 418 1.31 4.14 91.51
CA CYS A 418 1.21 5.59 91.53
C CYS A 418 2.47 6.25 92.10
N LYS A 419 3.00 7.24 91.39
CA LYS A 419 4.12 8.09 91.83
C LYS A 419 3.93 8.74 93.22
N GLU A 420 2.72 9.21 93.52
CA GLU A 420 2.43 9.95 94.77
C GLU A 420 2.08 9.02 95.95
N ASN A 421 1.66 7.79 95.67
CA ASN A 421 1.28 6.84 96.71
C ASN A 421 1.55 5.40 96.25
N SER A 422 2.57 4.79 96.83
CA SER A 422 3.02 3.44 96.50
C SER A 422 2.02 2.33 96.85
N ASN A 423 0.91 2.63 97.55
CA ASN A 423 -0.20 1.69 97.77
C ASN A 423 -1.23 1.70 96.64
N HIS A 424 -1.23 2.73 95.78
CA HIS A 424 -2.17 2.82 94.67
C HIS A 424 -1.66 2.00 93.48
N ARG A 425 -2.51 1.07 93.01
CA ARG A 425 -2.35 0.36 91.74
C ARG A 425 -3.53 0.69 90.83
N TYR A 426 -3.24 1.02 89.58
CA TYR A 426 -4.27 1.39 88.60
C TYR A 426 -3.91 0.90 87.21
N LYS A 427 -4.93 0.58 86.41
CA LYS A 427 -4.77 0.26 85.00
C LYS A 427 -4.82 1.51 84.15
N LEU A 428 -3.90 1.62 83.20
CA LEU A 428 -3.90 2.66 82.16
C LEU A 428 -3.19 2.12 80.92
N LYS A 429 -3.61 2.57 79.74
CA LYS A 429 -2.90 2.24 78.50
C LYS A 429 -1.52 2.89 78.49
N ILE A 430 -0.53 2.20 77.94
CA ILE A 430 0.86 2.67 77.90
C ILE A 430 0.98 4.02 77.16
N ASN A 431 0.45 4.09 75.94
CA ASN A 431 0.47 5.33 75.15
C ASN A 431 -0.26 6.50 75.84
N GLU A 432 -1.33 6.20 76.60
CA GLU A 432 -2.03 7.19 77.41
C GLU A 432 -1.15 7.63 78.59
N LYS A 433 -0.56 6.72 79.35
CA LYS A 433 0.37 7.05 80.46
C LYS A 433 1.47 8.00 80.00
N ILE A 434 2.09 7.71 78.85
CA ILE A 434 3.12 8.57 78.25
C ILE A 434 2.54 9.95 77.87
N LYS A 435 1.34 10.01 77.30
CA LYS A 435 0.66 11.27 76.97
C LYS A 435 0.32 12.09 78.22
N TYR A 436 -0.08 11.45 79.30
CA TYR A 436 -0.32 12.10 80.59
C TYR A 436 0.98 12.68 81.16
N GLU A 437 2.07 11.93 81.11
CA GLU A 437 3.39 12.39 81.55
C GLU A 437 3.89 13.58 80.72
N LYS A 438 3.83 13.49 79.39
CA LYS A 438 4.21 14.59 78.47
C LYS A 438 3.40 15.88 78.69
N ARG A 439 2.20 15.78 79.28
CA ARG A 439 1.31 16.92 79.56
C ARG A 439 1.32 17.34 81.04
N SER A 440 2.17 16.72 81.86
CA SER A 440 2.23 16.95 83.31
C SER A 440 0.87 16.75 84.01
N LEU A 441 0.08 15.77 83.56
CA LEU A 441 -1.25 15.47 84.09
C LEU A 441 -1.21 14.26 85.03
N ILE A 442 -2.03 14.30 86.08
CA ILE A 442 -2.21 13.16 86.99
C ILE A 442 -2.79 11.97 86.22
N SER A 443 -2.07 10.85 86.19
CA SER A 443 -2.48 9.63 85.47
C SER A 443 -3.26 8.66 86.37
N CYS A 444 -2.97 8.64 87.67
CA CYS A 444 -3.61 7.74 88.63
C CYS A 444 -5.11 8.04 88.77
N SER A 445 -5.96 7.10 88.34
CA SER A 445 -7.41 7.20 88.50
C SER A 445 -7.84 7.25 89.97
N ILE A 446 -6.97 6.78 90.88
CA ILE A 446 -7.19 6.85 92.32
C ILE A 446 -7.06 8.27 92.84
N CYS A 447 -5.94 8.91 92.55
CA CYS A 447 -5.69 10.30 92.96
C CYS A 447 -6.65 11.29 92.30
N LYS A 448 -7.23 10.94 91.15
CA LYS A 448 -8.27 11.74 90.47
C LYS A 448 -9.68 11.60 91.06
N GLY A 449 -9.90 10.68 92.00
CA GLY A 449 -11.23 10.45 92.57
C GLY A 449 -12.25 9.84 91.58
N LEU A 450 -11.80 9.21 90.50
CA LEU A 450 -12.71 8.60 89.51
C LEU A 450 -13.43 7.37 90.09
N ARG A 451 -14.70 7.18 89.72
CA ARG A 451 -15.50 5.97 90.06
C ARG A 451 -14.85 4.74 89.43
N ARG A 452 -14.59 3.72 90.25
CA ARG A 452 -13.83 2.51 89.86
C ARG A 452 -14.62 1.24 90.18
N LYS A 453 -14.42 0.21 89.36
CA LYS A 453 -14.80 -1.17 89.70
C LYS A 453 -13.74 -1.73 90.64
N GLN A 454 -14.14 -2.61 91.56
CA GLN A 454 -13.18 -3.30 92.44
C GLN A 454 -12.37 -4.26 91.58
N GLU A 455 -11.05 -4.07 91.53
CA GLU A 455 -10.14 -4.92 90.76
C GLU A 455 -9.15 -5.59 91.70
N HIS A 456 -8.89 -6.88 91.45
CA HIS A 456 -7.94 -7.68 92.21
C HIS A 456 -6.57 -7.65 91.52
N PHE A 457 -5.53 -7.42 92.31
CA PHE A 457 -4.14 -7.46 91.91
C PHE A 457 -3.34 -8.28 92.94
N VAL A 458 -2.23 -8.85 92.52
CA VAL A 458 -1.35 -9.61 93.40
C VAL A 458 -0.70 -8.63 94.38
N ARG A 459 -0.98 -8.82 95.67
CA ARG A 459 -0.32 -8.08 96.76
C ARG A 459 0.92 -8.85 97.18
N LEU A 460 2.09 -8.23 97.10
CA LEU A 460 3.24 -8.67 97.87
C LEU A 460 2.88 -8.55 99.35
N LYS A 461 2.84 -9.67 100.07
CA LYS A 461 3.07 -9.63 101.52
C LYS A 461 4.56 -9.31 101.66
N MET A 462 4.87 -8.12 102.18
CA MET A 462 6.24 -7.80 102.60
C MET A 462 6.66 -8.72 103.74
#